data_AF-A0A2E7K3Y8-F1
#
_entry.id   AF-A0A2E7K3Y8-F1
#
_cell.length_a   1.000
_cell.length_b   1.000
_cell.length_c   1.000
_cell.angle_alpha   90.00
_cell.angle_beta   90.00
_cell.angle_gamma   90.00
#
_symmetry.space_group_name_H-M   'P 1'
#
loop_
_entity.id
_entity.type
_entity.pdbx_description
1 polymer ?
#
loop_
_entity_poly.entity_id
_entity_poly.type
_entity_poly.pdbx_seq_one_letter_code
_entity_poly.pdbx_strand_id
1 'polypeptide(L)'
;MRAKQLRYFMILLPLVMWNAAANADDIDQCWESTRSHLAAVECLNDIKEEAEEELALLLMHESKAAASYDRTWKEAGRMLYARAEEYLELSQSAFRHFMKEECTRRMVRYGAGNFAGDVRMQCEINMIRQRIDMLRANSTTGLKEVAQ
;
A
#
# COMPACT_ATOMS: atom_id res chain seq x y z
N MET A 1 36.39 -18.24 -41.45
CA MET A 1 35.01 -17.72 -41.48
C MET A 1 34.23 -18.41 -40.35
N ARG A 2 34.39 -17.91 -39.12
CA ARG A 2 33.37 -17.22 -38.28
C ARG A 2 32.10 -18.04 -37.96
N ALA A 3 32.27 -19.14 -37.23
CA ALA A 3 31.24 -19.70 -36.36
C ALA A 3 31.26 -18.99 -34.99
N LYS A 4 30.56 -17.84 -34.85
CA LYS A 4 30.41 -17.12 -33.57
C LYS A 4 29.14 -16.25 -33.56
N GLN A 5 27.94 -16.82 -33.68
CA GLN A 5 26.69 -16.05 -33.63
C GLN A 5 25.51 -16.78 -32.95
N LEU A 6 25.74 -17.52 -31.87
CA LEU A 6 24.64 -18.21 -31.16
C LEU A 6 24.90 -18.36 -29.66
N ARG A 7 25.21 -17.25 -28.97
CA ARG A 7 25.39 -17.26 -27.50
C ARG A 7 24.79 -16.06 -26.75
N TYR A 8 23.94 -15.24 -27.38
CA TYR A 8 23.42 -14.01 -26.76
C TYR A 8 21.89 -13.92 -26.73
N PHE A 9 21.17 -15.01 -26.45
CA PHE A 9 19.71 -14.96 -26.33
C PHE A 9 19.14 -15.59 -25.05
N MET A 10 19.94 -15.75 -24.01
CA MET A 10 19.51 -16.50 -22.83
C MET A 10 20.04 -15.98 -21.49
N ILE A 11 20.07 -14.66 -21.28
CA ILE A 11 20.29 -14.09 -19.94
C ILE A 11 19.56 -12.73 -19.82
N LEU A 12 18.23 -12.72 -19.83
CA LEU A 12 17.42 -11.56 -19.43
C LEU A 12 16.04 -12.04 -18.93
N LEU A 13 16.02 -12.52 -17.68
CA LEU A 13 14.90 -12.69 -16.71
C LEU A 13 15.31 -13.85 -15.79
N PRO A 14 15.11 -13.81 -14.44
CA PRO A 14 14.23 -12.93 -13.66
C PRO A 14 14.87 -12.40 -12.36
N LEU A 15 14.93 -11.08 -12.17
CA LEU A 15 15.15 -10.47 -10.84
C LEU A 15 14.05 -9.46 -10.56
N VAL A 16 12.81 -9.96 -10.60
CA VAL A 16 11.69 -9.35 -9.88
C VAL A 16 11.26 -10.39 -8.86
N MET A 17 12.14 -10.66 -7.89
CA MET A 17 11.71 -11.32 -6.66
C MET A 17 10.91 -10.28 -5.88
N TRP A 18 9.62 -10.33 -6.13
CA TRP A 18 8.56 -9.66 -5.42
C TRP A 18 8.71 -10.01 -3.93
N ASN A 19 9.22 -9.09 -3.13
CA ASN A 19 9.13 -9.19 -1.67
C ASN A 19 7.68 -8.86 -1.29
N ALA A 20 6.80 -9.86 -1.37
CA ALA A 20 5.42 -9.76 -0.88
C ALA A 20 5.07 -11.05 -0.16
N ALA A 21 5.58 -11.23 1.07
CA ALA A 21 5.25 -12.41 1.87
C ALA A 21 5.18 -12.17 3.39
N ALA A 22 5.33 -10.94 3.89
CA ALA A 22 5.30 -10.71 5.34
C ALA A 22 3.90 -10.41 5.91
N ASN A 23 2.88 -10.17 5.06
CA ASN A 23 1.58 -9.62 5.47
C ASN A 23 0.38 -10.55 5.25
N ALA A 24 0.61 -11.77 4.72
CA ALA A 24 -0.45 -12.78 4.60
C ALA A 24 -0.55 -13.68 5.84
N ASP A 25 0.54 -13.75 6.62
CA ASP A 25 0.76 -14.73 7.68
C ASP A 25 -0.18 -14.56 8.88
N ASP A 26 -0.52 -13.32 9.25
CA ASP A 26 -1.40 -13.02 10.38
C ASP A 26 -2.91 -13.16 10.06
N ILE A 27 -3.32 -12.83 8.84
CA ILE A 27 -4.67 -13.10 8.33
C ILE A 27 -4.95 -14.60 8.36
N ASP A 28 -4.00 -15.41 7.88
CA ASP A 28 -4.11 -16.88 7.90
C ASP A 28 -4.12 -17.42 9.34
N GLN A 29 -3.30 -16.86 10.23
CA GLN A 29 -3.31 -17.20 11.66
C GLN A 29 -4.65 -16.91 12.35
N CYS A 30 -5.40 -15.86 11.97
CA CYS A 30 -6.74 -15.61 12.51
C CYS A 30 -7.71 -16.76 12.20
N TRP A 31 -7.59 -17.39 11.02
CA TRP A 31 -8.43 -18.52 10.64
C TRP A 31 -7.99 -19.83 11.30
N GLU A 32 -6.68 -20.04 11.46
CA GLU A 32 -6.14 -21.29 12.03
C GLU A 32 -6.22 -21.36 13.56
N SER A 33 -6.07 -20.21 14.24
CA SER A 33 -5.99 -20.15 15.71
C SER A 33 -7.35 -20.08 16.41
N THR A 34 -8.41 -19.75 15.68
CA THR A 34 -9.74 -19.49 16.26
C THR A 34 -10.67 -20.69 16.13
N ARG A 35 -11.46 -20.95 17.18
CA ARG A 35 -12.39 -22.08 17.24
C ARG A 35 -13.74 -21.81 16.59
N SER A 36 -13.98 -20.57 16.15
CA SER A 36 -15.25 -20.13 15.56
C SER A 36 -15.03 -19.02 14.54
N HIS A 37 -15.91 -18.95 13.54
CA HIS A 37 -15.90 -17.89 12.53
C HIS A 37 -16.04 -16.49 13.14
N LEU A 38 -16.81 -16.33 14.22
CA LEU A 38 -16.93 -15.05 14.92
C LEU A 38 -15.59 -14.57 15.49
N ALA A 39 -14.83 -15.47 16.14
CA ALA A 39 -13.53 -15.13 16.68
C ALA A 39 -12.50 -14.79 15.59
N ALA A 40 -12.58 -15.45 14.42
CA ALA A 40 -11.75 -15.08 13.26
C ALA A 40 -12.07 -13.66 12.75
N VAL A 41 -13.35 -13.30 12.69
CA VAL A 41 -13.78 -11.96 12.27
C VAL A 41 -13.34 -10.88 13.27
N GLU A 42 -13.41 -11.14 14.58
CA GLU A 42 -12.88 -10.24 15.62
C GLU A 42 -11.37 -10.03 15.44
N CYS A 43 -10.61 -11.10 15.28
CA CYS A 43 -9.16 -11.05 15.01
C CYS A 43 -8.83 -10.22 13.75
N LEU A 44 -9.59 -10.38 12.67
CA LEU A 44 -9.39 -9.60 11.45
C LEU A 44 -9.77 -8.11 11.61
N ASN A 45 -10.76 -7.79 12.45
CA ASN A 45 -11.09 -6.40 12.77
C ASN A 45 -9.95 -5.74 13.54
N ASP A 46 -9.36 -6.41 14.52
CA ASP A 46 -8.22 -5.89 15.27
C ASP A 46 -7.03 -5.59 14.33
N ILE A 47 -6.70 -6.54 13.44
CA ILE A 47 -5.65 -6.36 12.42
C ILE A 47 -5.96 -5.16 11.52
N LYS A 48 -7.23 -5.00 11.12
CA LYS A 48 -7.65 -3.89 10.28
C LYS A 48 -7.52 -2.56 11.00
N GLU A 49 -7.96 -2.48 12.25
CA GLU A 49 -7.88 -1.26 13.07
C GLU A 49 -6.41 -0.85 13.27
N GLU A 50 -5.53 -1.80 13.59
CA GLU A 50 -4.09 -1.54 13.70
C GLU A 50 -3.51 -0.99 12.39
N ALA A 51 -3.86 -1.60 11.26
CA ALA A 51 -3.39 -1.13 9.96
C ALA A 51 -3.96 0.26 9.60
N GLU A 52 -5.21 0.57 9.96
CA GLU A 52 -5.82 1.89 9.76
C GLU A 52 -5.16 2.96 10.63
N GLU A 53 -4.86 2.66 11.89
CA GLU A 53 -4.13 3.54 12.81
C GLU A 53 -2.72 3.83 12.27
N GLU A 54 -2.01 2.79 11.85
CA GLU A 54 -0.66 2.94 11.31
C GLU A 54 -0.66 3.83 10.05
N LEU A 55 -1.59 3.58 9.13
CA LEU A 55 -1.76 4.41 7.94
C LEU A 55 -2.07 5.87 8.30
N ALA A 56 -2.92 6.11 9.30
CA ALA A 56 -3.24 7.46 9.76
C ALA A 56 -2.01 8.20 10.31
N LEU A 57 -1.19 7.52 11.12
CA LEU A 57 0.05 8.08 11.66
C LEU A 57 1.05 8.43 10.55
N LEU A 58 1.21 7.56 9.57
CA LEU A 58 2.07 7.80 8.41
C LEU A 58 1.56 8.96 7.56
N LEU A 59 0.26 9.03 7.28
CA LEU A 59 -0.32 10.15 6.52
C LEU A 59 -0.15 11.49 7.24
N MET A 60 -0.28 11.51 8.57
CA MET A 60 0.00 12.70 9.36
C MET A 60 1.46 13.13 9.23
N HIS A 61 2.40 12.19 9.25
CA HIS A 61 3.82 12.48 9.04
C HIS A 61 4.06 13.05 7.64
N GLU A 62 3.56 12.38 6.59
CA GLU A 62 3.72 12.81 5.20
C GLU A 62 3.06 14.16 4.92
N SER A 63 1.89 14.44 5.52
CA SER A 63 1.24 15.76 5.41
C SER A 63 2.11 16.87 5.99
N LYS A 64 2.73 16.65 7.17
CA LYS A 64 3.66 17.64 7.75
C LYS A 64 4.88 17.88 6.84
N ALA A 65 5.42 16.83 6.24
CA ALA A 65 6.53 16.93 5.30
C ALA A 65 6.12 17.70 4.03
N ALA A 66 4.97 17.36 3.45
CA ALA A 66 4.41 18.01 2.27
C ALA A 66 4.13 19.51 2.52
N ALA A 67 3.53 19.85 3.66
CA ALA A 67 3.31 21.23 4.07
C ALA A 67 4.62 22.00 4.23
N SER A 68 5.68 21.35 4.73
CA SER A 68 7.01 21.96 4.82
C SER A 68 7.60 22.24 3.44
N TYR A 69 7.51 21.28 2.52
CA TYR A 69 7.94 21.42 1.14
C TYR A 69 7.22 22.58 0.44
N ASP A 70 5.90 22.68 0.62
CA ASP A 70 5.09 23.74 0.06
C ASP A 70 5.48 25.13 0.60
N ARG A 71 5.81 25.24 1.90
CA ARG A 71 6.34 26.49 2.47
C ARG A 71 7.66 26.89 1.81
N THR A 72 8.60 25.97 1.67
CA THR A 72 9.90 26.26 1.03
C THR A 72 9.73 26.77 -0.40
N TRP A 73 8.86 26.17 -1.20
CA TRP A 73 8.60 26.68 -2.56
C TRP A 73 7.87 28.02 -2.60
N LYS A 74 6.96 28.27 -1.66
CA LYS A 74 6.28 29.57 -1.53
C LYS A 74 7.29 30.67 -1.21
N GLU A 75 8.19 30.45 -0.26
CA GLU A 75 9.26 31.39 0.10
C GLU A 75 10.21 31.67 -1.07
N ALA A 76 10.46 30.68 -1.92
CA ALA A 76 11.23 30.82 -3.15
C ALA A 76 10.46 31.49 -4.31
N GLY A 77 9.23 31.96 -4.09
CA GLY A 77 8.37 32.60 -5.11
C GLY A 77 7.81 31.63 -6.16
N ARG A 78 7.86 30.33 -5.91
CA ARG A 78 7.54 29.25 -6.86
C ARG A 78 6.19 28.61 -6.55
N MET A 79 5.15 29.43 -6.51
CA MET A 79 3.78 29.05 -6.11
C MET A 79 3.21 27.83 -6.85
N LEU A 80 3.55 27.64 -8.13
CA LEU A 80 3.04 26.53 -8.95
C LEU A 80 3.46 25.14 -8.45
N TYR A 81 4.53 25.07 -7.67
CA TYR A 81 5.11 23.83 -7.13
C TYR A 81 4.70 23.55 -5.68
N ALA A 82 4.04 24.51 -5.02
CA ALA A 82 3.64 24.40 -3.62
C ALA A 82 2.24 23.78 -3.45
N ARG A 83 2.11 22.54 -3.94
CA ARG A 83 0.87 21.74 -3.95
C ARG A 83 1.08 20.30 -3.47
N ALA A 84 2.19 20.00 -2.80
CA ALA A 84 2.49 18.66 -2.32
C ALA A 84 1.43 18.17 -1.33
N GLU A 85 0.96 19.03 -0.42
CA GLU A 85 -0.06 18.66 0.57
C GLU A 85 -1.40 18.34 -0.12
N GLU A 86 -1.83 19.19 -1.05
CA GLU A 86 -3.03 18.97 -1.88
C GLU A 86 -2.96 17.63 -2.63
N TYR A 87 -1.81 17.32 -3.24
CA TYR A 87 -1.64 16.07 -3.98
C TYR A 87 -1.62 14.84 -3.08
N LEU A 88 -1.10 14.94 -1.86
CA LEU A 88 -1.17 13.86 -0.88
C LEU A 88 -2.62 13.57 -0.49
N GLU A 89 -3.41 14.60 -0.20
CA GLU A 89 -4.84 14.47 0.14
C GLU A 89 -5.64 13.85 -1.02
N LEU A 90 -5.40 14.33 -2.24
CA LEU A 90 -6.04 13.80 -3.44
C LEU A 90 -5.68 12.32 -3.66
N SER A 91 -4.39 11.98 -3.50
CA SER A 91 -3.91 10.59 -3.61
C SER A 91 -4.59 9.69 -2.58
N GLN A 92 -4.71 10.15 -1.33
CA GLN A 92 -5.34 9.36 -0.27
C GLN A 92 -6.86 9.21 -0.50
N SER A 93 -7.52 10.25 -0.99
CA SER A 93 -8.93 10.18 -1.36
C SER A 93 -9.19 9.18 -2.48
N ALA A 94 -8.37 9.23 -3.54
CA ALA A 94 -8.42 8.29 -4.65
C ALA A 94 -8.16 6.85 -4.19
N PHE A 95 -7.19 6.64 -3.29
CA PHE A 95 -6.91 5.33 -2.70
C PHE A 95 -8.13 4.76 -1.96
N ARG A 96 -8.79 5.54 -1.09
CA ARG A 96 -9.99 5.08 -0.36
C ARG A 96 -11.11 4.67 -1.32
N HIS A 97 -11.33 5.46 -2.37
CA HIS A 97 -12.34 5.14 -3.38
C HIS A 97 -11.97 3.85 -4.12
N PHE A 98 -10.73 3.75 -4.60
CA PHE A 98 -10.24 2.57 -5.31
C PHE A 98 -10.32 1.30 -4.44
N MET A 99 -9.89 1.36 -3.19
CA MET A 99 -9.97 0.24 -2.24
C MET A 99 -11.41 -0.23 -2.07
N LYS A 100 -12.34 0.70 -1.84
CA LYS A 100 -13.76 0.36 -1.67
C LYS A 100 -14.33 -0.36 -2.90
N GLU A 101 -14.08 0.17 -4.09
CA GLU A 101 -14.57 -0.41 -5.35
C GLU A 101 -13.91 -1.76 -5.63
N GLU A 102 -12.59 -1.87 -5.44
CA GLU A 102 -11.84 -3.11 -5.68
C GLU A 102 -12.27 -4.23 -4.72
N CYS A 103 -12.40 -3.92 -3.43
CA CYS A 103 -12.80 -4.92 -2.44
C CYS A 103 -14.27 -5.32 -2.56
N THR A 104 -15.14 -4.39 -2.97
CA THR A 104 -16.54 -4.73 -3.34
C THR A 104 -16.56 -5.63 -4.57
N ARG A 105 -15.78 -5.31 -5.61
CA ARG A 105 -15.69 -6.14 -6.82
C ARG A 105 -15.18 -7.55 -6.53
N ARG A 106 -14.17 -7.69 -5.66
CA ARG A 106 -13.65 -9.00 -5.23
C ARG A 106 -14.72 -9.79 -4.48
N MET A 107 -15.42 -9.18 -3.54
CA MET A 107 -16.55 -9.81 -2.84
C MET A 107 -17.60 -10.35 -3.83
N VAL A 108 -18.05 -9.53 -4.78
CA VAL A 108 -19.07 -9.93 -5.78
C VAL A 108 -18.61 -11.13 -6.61
N ARG A 109 -17.31 -11.23 -6.94
CA ARG A 109 -16.75 -12.37 -7.69
C ARG A 109 -16.75 -13.68 -6.91
N TYR A 110 -16.69 -13.63 -5.58
CA TYR A 110 -16.76 -14.83 -4.73
C TYR A 110 -18.19 -15.35 -4.52
N GLY A 111 -19.21 -14.60 -4.97
CA GLY A 111 -20.62 -14.95 -4.83
C GLY A 111 -21.19 -14.63 -3.45
N ALA A 112 -22.52 -14.49 -3.36
CA ALA A 112 -23.25 -14.11 -2.14
C ALA A 112 -23.33 -15.24 -1.08
N GLY A 113 -22.22 -15.93 -0.82
CA GLY A 113 -22.09 -16.95 0.22
C GLY A 113 -21.61 -16.39 1.56
N ASN A 114 -21.54 -17.27 2.57
CA ASN A 114 -21.15 -16.93 3.95
C ASN A 114 -19.73 -16.33 4.12
N PHE A 115 -18.90 -16.31 3.08
CA PHE A 115 -17.51 -15.83 3.11
C PHE A 115 -17.31 -14.47 2.42
N ALA A 116 -18.39 -13.85 1.91
CA ALA A 116 -18.30 -12.58 1.19
C ALA A 116 -17.76 -11.43 2.07
N GLY A 117 -18.16 -11.39 3.35
CA GLY A 117 -17.64 -10.42 4.33
C GLY A 117 -16.14 -10.57 4.56
N ASP A 118 -15.66 -11.80 4.70
CA ASP A 118 -14.26 -12.14 4.94
C ASP A 118 -13.36 -11.70 3.79
N VAL A 119 -13.78 -12.00 2.56
CA VAL A 119 -13.05 -11.62 1.34
C VAL A 119 -12.89 -10.10 1.24
N ARG A 120 -13.91 -9.35 1.63
CA ARG A 120 -13.83 -7.88 1.66
C ARG A 120 -12.84 -7.40 2.72
N MET A 121 -12.93 -7.92 3.94
CA MET A 121 -12.07 -7.49 5.05
C MET A 121 -10.59 -7.77 4.75
N GLN A 122 -10.28 -8.98 4.26
CA GLN A 122 -8.93 -9.33 3.84
C GLN A 122 -8.42 -8.45 2.70
N CYS A 123 -9.28 -8.09 1.75
CA CYS A 123 -8.91 -7.15 0.70
C CYS A 123 -8.56 -5.76 1.25
N GLU A 124 -9.38 -5.23 2.17
CA GLU A 124 -9.15 -3.92 2.78
C GLU A 124 -7.82 -3.91 3.56
N ILE A 125 -7.57 -4.90 4.42
CA ILE A 125 -6.31 -5.05 5.18
C ILE A 125 -5.10 -5.05 4.23
N ASN A 126 -5.12 -5.92 3.21
CA ASN A 126 -4.01 -6.04 2.27
C ASN A 126 -3.73 -4.75 1.50
N MET A 127 -4.78 -4.01 1.13
CA MET A 127 -4.61 -2.75 0.43
C MET A 127 -4.08 -1.64 1.33
N ILE A 128 -4.52 -1.57 2.59
CA ILE A 128 -3.99 -0.63 3.58
C ILE A 128 -2.50 -0.88 3.80
N ARG A 129 -2.10 -2.13 3.96
CA ARG A 129 -0.68 -2.52 4.12
C ARG A 129 0.17 -2.14 2.91
N GLN A 130 -0.32 -2.39 1.70
CA GLN A 130 0.38 -1.96 0.48
C GLN A 130 0.55 -0.43 0.44
N ARG A 131 -0.46 0.33 0.87
CA ARG A 131 -0.38 1.79 0.93
C ARG A 131 0.64 2.26 1.97
N ILE A 132 0.68 1.62 3.14
CA ILE A 132 1.68 1.85 4.18
C ILE A 132 3.09 1.65 3.61
N ASP A 133 3.33 0.53 2.94
CA ASP A 133 4.64 0.22 2.35
C ASP A 133 5.06 1.26 1.31
N MET A 134 4.12 1.73 0.48
CA MET A 134 4.38 2.81 -0.49
C MET A 134 4.75 4.13 0.20
N LEU A 135 4.06 4.51 1.27
CA LEU A 135 4.35 5.76 2.00
C LEU A 135 5.71 5.69 2.70
N ARG A 136 6.06 4.54 3.30
CA ARG A 136 7.38 4.30 3.92
C ARG A 136 8.52 4.35 2.89
N ALA A 137 8.32 3.82 1.69
CA ALA A 137 9.31 3.89 0.62
C ALA A 137 9.55 5.34 0.15
N ASN A 138 8.49 6.16 0.08
CA ASN A 138 8.61 7.56 -0.30
C ASN A 138 9.33 8.40 0.77
N SER A 139 9.03 8.19 2.05
CA SER A 139 9.65 8.96 3.14
C SER A 139 11.16 8.74 3.25
N THR A 140 11.65 7.53 2.95
CA THR A 140 13.08 7.21 2.93
C THR A 140 13.83 7.75 1.71
N THR A 141 13.12 7.98 0.60
CA THR A 141 13.71 8.51 -0.64
C THR A 141 13.83 10.05 -0.58
N GLY A 142 12.83 10.74 -0.04
CA GLY A 142 12.83 12.21 0.07
C GLY A 142 13.96 12.78 0.95
N LEU A 143 14.42 12.03 1.95
CA LEU A 143 15.55 12.45 2.80
C LEU A 143 16.90 12.45 2.07
N LYS A 144 17.06 11.66 1.00
CA LYS A 144 18.32 11.57 0.26
C LYS A 144 18.48 12.67 -0.79
N GLU A 145 17.37 13.15 -1.36
CA GLU A 145 17.40 14.16 -2.43
C GLU A 145 17.47 15.59 -1.88
N VAL A 146 16.97 15.86 -0.66
CA VAL A 146 17.07 17.19 -0.03
C VAL A 146 18.47 17.45 0.56
N ALA A 147 19.30 16.42 0.71
CA ALA A 147 20.65 16.51 1.27
C ALA A 147 21.77 16.70 0.20
N GLN A 148 21.40 16.95 -1.07
CA GLN A 148 22.32 17.25 -2.17
C GLN A 148 22.08 18.66 -2.71
#